data_AF-A0A6A3AS92-F1
#
_entry.id   AF-A0A6A3AS92-F1
#
_cell.length_a   1.000
_cell.length_b   1.000
_cell.length_c   1.000
_cell.angle_alpha   90.00
_cell.angle_beta   90.00
_cell.angle_gamma   90.00
#
_symmetry.space_group_name_H-M   'P 1'
#
loop_
_entity.id
_entity.type
_entity.pdbx_description
1 polymer ?
#
loop_
_entity_poly.entity_id
_entity_poly.type
_entity_poly.pdbx_seq_one_letter_code
_entity_poly.pdbx_strand_id
1 'polypeptide(L)'
;MGFEAPADAVKPLYLQYAKLEEDYGLAKGAMKVYDQATKAVPNQEKLDMYEIYIARAAEIFGVPKTREIYEQAIESGLPDKDVKTMCLKYAELEKSLGEIDCARGIYVFASQFADPRSDAEFWDKWRQFEVQHGNEDTFREMLQIKRSVSASYSQVLHRSGTS
;
A
#
# COMPACT_ATOMS: atom_id res chain seq x y z
N MET A 1 27.44 -10.77 21.46
CA MET A 1 27.32 -10.54 20.01
C MET A 1 26.16 -11.38 19.53
N GLY A 2 25.02 -10.74 19.23
CA GLY A 2 23.90 -11.45 18.62
C GLY A 2 24.29 -11.84 17.19
N PHE A 3 24.13 -13.12 16.85
CA PHE A 3 24.19 -13.56 15.47
C PHE A 3 22.91 -13.08 14.78
N GLU A 4 22.90 -11.83 14.35
CA GLU A 4 21.87 -11.33 13.46
C GLU A 4 22.10 -11.98 12.10
N ALA A 5 21.05 -12.59 11.53
CA ALA A 5 21.14 -13.20 10.22
C ALA A 5 21.51 -12.11 9.18
N PRO A 6 22.35 -12.42 8.19
CA PRO A 6 22.62 -11.53 7.06
C PRO A 6 21.31 -11.01 6.46
N ALA A 7 21.24 -9.72 6.14
CA ALA A 7 19.98 -9.07 5.76
C ALA A 7 19.30 -9.73 4.54
N ASP A 8 20.10 -10.28 3.64
CA ASP A 8 19.70 -11.04 2.45
C ASP A 8 19.13 -12.43 2.74
N ALA A 9 19.46 -13.02 3.90
CA ALA A 9 18.96 -14.33 4.33
C ALA A 9 17.64 -14.22 5.11
N VAL A 10 17.30 -13.04 5.64
CA VAL A 10 16.14 -12.84 6.53
C VAL A 10 14.85 -13.25 5.82
N LYS A 11 14.55 -12.67 4.67
CA LYS A 11 13.29 -12.93 3.95
C LYS A 11 13.17 -14.39 3.48
N PRO A 12 14.16 -15.01 2.81
CA PRO A 12 14.06 -16.43 2.44
C PRO A 12 13.76 -17.35 3.63
N LEU A 13 14.37 -17.10 4.80
CA LEU A 13 14.13 -17.91 6.00
C LEU A 13 12.69 -17.75 6.51
N TYR A 14 12.18 -16.51 6.59
CA TYR A 14 10.79 -16.27 6.98
C TYR A 14 9.80 -16.90 6.02
N LEU A 15 10.05 -16.82 4.70
CA LEU A 15 9.17 -17.43 3.69
C LEU A 15 9.17 -18.96 3.78
N GLN A 16 10.33 -19.59 3.99
CA GLN A 16 10.41 -21.03 4.20
C GLN A 16 9.69 -21.46 5.47
N TYR A 17 9.84 -20.69 6.56
CA TYR A 17 9.16 -20.98 7.81
C TYR A 17 7.64 -20.79 7.71
N ALA A 18 7.19 -19.71 7.08
CA ALA A 18 5.76 -19.48 6.85
C ALA A 18 5.16 -20.61 6.00
N LYS A 19 5.86 -21.04 4.95
CA LYS A 19 5.42 -22.18 4.13
C LYS A 19 5.33 -23.48 4.93
N LEU A 20 6.30 -23.76 5.80
CA LEU A 20 6.25 -24.92 6.69
C LEU A 20 5.01 -24.88 7.61
N GLU A 21 4.69 -23.70 8.15
CA GLU A 21 3.47 -23.48 8.95
C GLU A 21 2.18 -23.63 8.13
N GLU A 22 2.18 -23.27 6.86
CA GLU A 22 1.04 -23.50 5.96
C GLU A 22 0.86 -24.98 5.61
N ASP A 23 1.96 -25.68 5.33
CA ASP A 23 1.95 -27.08 4.88
C ASP A 23 1.65 -28.06 6.04
N TYR A 24 2.18 -27.78 7.25
CA TYR A 24 2.14 -28.71 8.39
C TYR A 24 1.64 -28.10 9.69
N GLY A 25 1.62 -26.77 9.79
CA GLY A 25 1.19 -26.04 10.97
C GLY A 25 -0.28 -25.62 10.92
N LEU A 26 -0.61 -24.58 11.68
CA LEU A 26 -1.92 -23.93 11.59
C LEU A 26 -1.80 -22.71 10.68
N ALA A 27 -2.78 -22.48 9.80
CA ALA A 27 -2.87 -21.29 8.97
C ALA A 27 -2.67 -19.96 9.75
N LYS A 28 -3.12 -19.91 11.01
CA LYS A 28 -2.89 -18.75 11.89
C LYS A 28 -1.44 -18.56 12.30
N GLY A 29 -0.67 -19.64 12.40
CA GLY A 29 0.78 -19.64 12.62
C GLY A 29 1.50 -18.95 11.47
N ALA A 30 1.20 -19.33 10.23
CA ALA A 30 1.77 -18.71 9.04
C ALA A 30 1.54 -17.19 8.98
N MET A 31 0.34 -16.70 9.31
CA MET A 31 0.05 -15.25 9.33
C MET A 31 0.92 -14.49 10.34
N LYS A 32 1.21 -15.09 11.49
CA LYS A 32 2.13 -14.49 12.47
C LYS A 32 3.55 -14.42 11.92
N VAL A 33 3.99 -15.47 11.21
CA VAL A 33 5.32 -15.48 10.59
C VAL A 33 5.42 -14.40 9.52
N TYR A 34 4.39 -14.22 8.68
CA TYR A 34 4.37 -13.14 7.69
C TYR A 34 4.38 -11.75 8.33
N ASP A 35 3.57 -11.52 9.37
CA ASP A 35 3.58 -10.24 10.11
C ASP A 35 4.94 -9.96 10.79
N GLN A 36 5.62 -10.99 11.31
CA GLN A 36 6.97 -10.84 11.84
C GLN A 36 7.98 -10.52 10.73
N ALA A 37 7.82 -11.16 9.57
CA ALA A 37 8.69 -10.93 8.42
C ALA A 37 8.65 -9.47 7.96
N THR A 38 7.46 -8.85 7.84
CA THR A 38 7.34 -7.44 7.42
C THR A 38 8.05 -6.45 8.35
N LYS A 39 8.22 -6.82 9.62
CA LYS A 39 8.96 -6.03 10.63
C LYS A 39 10.45 -6.29 10.62
N ALA A 40 10.87 -7.52 10.26
CA ALA A 40 12.26 -7.95 10.30
C ALA A 40 13.03 -7.65 9.01
N VAL A 41 12.37 -7.62 7.85
CA VAL A 41 13.04 -7.39 6.57
C VAL A 41 13.51 -5.94 6.42
N PRO A 42 14.57 -5.68 5.63
CA PRO A 42 15.02 -4.31 5.36
C PRO A 42 13.94 -3.51 4.63
N ASN A 43 13.98 -2.17 4.75
CA ASN A 43 12.95 -1.31 4.16
C ASN A 43 12.71 -1.54 2.66
N GLN A 44 13.77 -1.83 1.90
CA GLN A 44 13.65 -2.10 0.45
C GLN A 44 12.85 -3.37 0.12
N GLU A 45 12.76 -4.32 1.07
CA GLU A 45 12.10 -5.60 0.90
C GLU A 45 10.70 -5.63 1.51
N LYS A 46 10.35 -4.62 2.33
CA LYS A 46 9.07 -4.56 3.03
C LYS A 46 7.89 -4.56 2.08
N LEU A 47 7.96 -3.80 0.98
CA LEU A 47 6.89 -3.77 -0.02
C LEU A 47 6.60 -5.19 -0.54
N ASP A 48 7.63 -5.90 -1.02
CA ASP A 48 7.48 -7.26 -1.55
C ASP A 48 7.01 -8.25 -0.46
N MET A 49 7.50 -8.08 0.77
CA MET A 49 7.03 -8.90 1.90
C MET A 49 5.54 -8.67 2.21
N TYR A 50 5.06 -7.43 2.15
CA TYR A 50 3.63 -7.14 2.27
C TYR A 50 2.82 -7.71 1.10
N GLU A 51 3.33 -7.65 -0.12
CA GLU A 51 2.66 -8.24 -1.30
C GLU A 51 2.46 -9.74 -1.15
N ILE A 52 3.49 -10.46 -0.69
CA ILE A 52 3.39 -11.89 -0.39
C ILE A 52 2.38 -12.14 0.73
N TYR A 53 2.46 -11.37 1.83
CA TYR A 53 1.56 -11.54 2.97
C TYR A 53 0.10 -11.34 2.58
N ILE A 54 -0.20 -10.28 1.82
CA ILE A 54 -1.54 -9.96 1.30
C ILE A 54 -2.05 -11.08 0.40
N ALA A 55 -1.22 -11.58 -0.52
CA ALA A 55 -1.60 -12.67 -1.42
C ALA A 55 -1.97 -13.95 -0.66
N ARG A 56 -1.15 -14.33 0.34
CA ARG A 56 -1.42 -15.52 1.17
C ARG A 56 -2.63 -15.34 2.07
N ALA A 57 -2.82 -14.16 2.64
CA ALA A 57 -4.01 -13.87 3.45
C ALA A 57 -5.30 -13.89 2.61
N ALA A 58 -5.27 -13.37 1.38
CA ALA A 58 -6.40 -13.43 0.47
C ALA A 58 -6.79 -14.87 0.12
N GLU A 59 -5.80 -15.75 -0.09
CA GLU A 59 -6.02 -17.16 -0.41
C GLU A 59 -6.58 -17.97 0.77
N ILE A 60 -6.10 -17.71 1.99
CA ILE A 60 -6.39 -18.54 3.16
C ILE A 60 -7.56 -18.01 3.99
N PHE A 61 -7.67 -16.68 4.14
CA PHE A 61 -8.61 -16.03 5.06
C PHE A 61 -9.61 -15.09 4.36
N GLY A 62 -9.35 -14.73 3.11
CA GLY A 62 -10.23 -13.87 2.31
C GLY A 62 -10.21 -12.40 2.73
N VAL A 63 -11.16 -11.65 2.16
CA VAL A 63 -11.21 -10.18 2.14
C VAL A 63 -11.03 -9.51 3.51
N PRO A 64 -11.70 -9.92 4.60
CA PRO A 64 -11.60 -9.20 5.87
C PRO A 64 -10.16 -9.13 6.37
N LYS A 65 -9.42 -10.24 6.25
CA LYS A 65 -8.01 -10.27 6.67
C LYS A 65 -7.12 -9.50 5.71
N THR A 66 -7.40 -9.56 4.42
CA THR A 66 -6.68 -8.81 3.39
C THR A 66 -6.76 -7.29 3.64
N ARG A 67 -7.94 -6.77 4.00
CA ARG A 67 -8.14 -5.34 4.35
C ARG A 67 -7.25 -4.90 5.51
N GLU A 68 -7.27 -5.67 6.62
CA GLU A 68 -6.44 -5.38 7.79
C GLU A 68 -4.95 -5.27 7.43
N ILE A 69 -4.46 -6.10 6.50
CA ILE A 69 -3.05 -6.11 6.12
C ILE A 69 -2.72 -4.94 5.19
N TYR A 70 -3.62 -4.53 4.29
CA TYR A 70 -3.43 -3.31 3.51
C TYR A 70 -3.33 -2.07 4.41
N GLU A 71 -4.24 -1.94 5.38
CA GLU A 71 -4.22 -0.86 6.37
C GLU A 71 -2.92 -0.87 7.17
N GLN A 72 -2.52 -2.05 7.67
CA GLN A 72 -1.24 -2.22 8.34
C GLN A 72 -0.06 -1.78 7.46
N ALA A 73 -0.04 -2.15 6.18
CA ALA A 73 1.06 -1.78 5.28
C ALA A 73 1.14 -0.26 5.09
N ILE A 74 -0.01 0.38 4.86
CA ILE A 74 -0.15 1.83 4.68
C ILE A 74 0.33 2.60 5.93
N GLU A 75 0.08 2.06 7.13
CA GLU A 75 0.44 2.70 8.41
C GLU A 75 1.83 2.33 8.94
N SER A 76 2.52 1.37 8.30
CA SER A 76 3.78 0.80 8.80
C SER A 76 5.02 1.70 8.69
N GLY A 77 4.90 2.86 8.04
CA GLY A 77 6.04 3.73 7.71
C GLY A 77 6.83 3.26 6.47
N LEU A 78 6.15 2.65 5.49
CA LEU A 78 6.70 2.45 4.16
C LEU A 78 7.07 3.81 3.52
N PRO A 79 8.05 3.87 2.59
CA PRO A 79 8.29 5.06 1.79
C PRO A 79 7.01 5.50 1.05
N ASP A 80 6.81 6.80 0.85
CA ASP A 80 5.62 7.36 0.19
C ASP A 80 5.28 6.70 -1.16
N LYS A 81 6.30 6.33 -1.95
CA LYS A 81 6.12 5.59 -3.21
C LYS A 81 5.45 4.22 -3.00
N ASP A 82 5.84 3.52 -1.95
CA ASP A 82 5.38 2.18 -1.63
C ASP A 82 4.01 2.23 -0.96
N VAL A 83 3.75 3.24 -0.11
CA VAL A 83 2.41 3.57 0.41
C VAL A 83 1.42 3.81 -0.73
N LYS A 84 1.79 4.63 -1.74
CA LYS A 84 0.96 4.83 -2.93
C LYS A 84 0.68 3.53 -3.68
N THR A 85 1.69 2.67 -3.81
CA THR A 85 1.55 1.37 -4.48
C THR A 85 0.55 0.49 -3.73
N MET A 86 0.64 0.42 -2.40
CA MET A 86 -0.32 -0.28 -1.55
C MET A 86 -1.72 0.30 -1.66
N CYS A 87 -1.87 1.63 -1.63
CA CYS A 87 -3.17 2.28 -1.80
C CYS A 87 -3.82 1.98 -3.16
N LEU A 88 -3.06 2.00 -4.26
CA LEU A 88 -3.59 1.68 -5.58
C LEU A 88 -4.09 0.24 -5.66
N LYS A 89 -3.35 -0.71 -5.09
CA LYS A 89 -3.77 -2.12 -5.01
C LYS A 89 -4.99 -2.30 -4.10
N TYR A 90 -5.06 -1.56 -2.99
CA TYR A 90 -6.19 -1.61 -2.08
C TYR A 90 -7.47 -1.01 -2.71
N ALA A 91 -7.35 0.14 -3.38
CA ALA A 91 -8.46 0.73 -4.11
C ALA A 91 -8.98 -0.19 -5.22
N GLU A 92 -8.10 -0.93 -5.89
CA GLU A 92 -8.50 -1.93 -6.90
C GLU A 92 -9.26 -3.10 -6.27
N LEU A 93 -8.83 -3.58 -5.10
CA LEU A 93 -9.55 -4.60 -4.33
C LEU A 93 -10.97 -4.10 -3.97
N GLU A 94 -11.09 -2.92 -3.35
CA GLU A 94 -12.39 -2.36 -2.96
C GLU A 94 -13.31 -2.16 -4.16
N LYS A 95 -12.76 -1.64 -5.28
CA LYS A 95 -13.49 -1.50 -6.54
C LYS A 95 -14.00 -2.85 -7.04
N SER A 96 -13.18 -3.90 -6.98
CA SER A 96 -13.57 -5.25 -7.43
C SER A 96 -14.68 -5.88 -6.57
N LEU A 97 -14.83 -5.42 -5.32
CA LEU A 97 -15.89 -5.83 -4.40
C LEU A 97 -17.16 -4.99 -4.55
N GLY A 98 -17.14 -3.96 -5.41
CA GLY A 98 -18.24 -3.01 -5.58
C GLY A 98 -18.26 -1.88 -4.55
N GLU A 99 -17.25 -1.80 -3.67
CA GLU A 99 -17.12 -0.80 -2.61
C GLU A 99 -16.50 0.49 -3.16
N ILE A 100 -17.23 1.16 -4.03
CA ILE A 100 -16.76 2.34 -4.78
C ILE A 100 -16.38 3.49 -3.85
N ASP A 101 -17.17 3.73 -2.79
CA ASP A 101 -16.89 4.84 -1.87
C ASP A 101 -15.62 4.59 -1.04
N CYS A 102 -15.38 3.33 -0.64
CA CYS A 102 -14.12 2.93 -0.01
C CYS A 102 -12.92 3.12 -0.95
N ALA A 103 -13.04 2.65 -2.20
CA ALA A 103 -12.00 2.84 -3.21
C ALA A 103 -11.68 4.34 -3.43
N ARG A 104 -12.70 5.20 -3.47
CA ARG A 104 -12.54 6.65 -3.58
C ARG A 104 -11.82 7.24 -2.37
N GLY A 105 -12.21 6.84 -1.16
CA GLY A 105 -11.53 7.25 0.08
C GLY A 105 -10.03 6.92 0.05
N ILE A 106 -9.67 5.75 -0.48
CA ILE A 106 -8.27 5.34 -0.64
C ILE A 106 -7.54 6.23 -1.66
N TYR A 107 -8.16 6.58 -2.79
CA TYR A 107 -7.57 7.54 -3.73
C TYR A 107 -7.34 8.92 -3.10
N VAL A 108 -8.31 9.43 -2.33
CA VAL A 108 -8.18 10.70 -1.61
C VAL A 108 -7.01 10.64 -0.64
N PHE A 109 -6.90 9.58 0.14
CA PHE A 109 -5.78 9.38 1.07
C PHE A 109 -4.43 9.33 0.34
N ALA A 110 -4.33 8.51 -0.72
CA ALA A 110 -3.11 8.32 -1.51
C ALA A 110 -2.63 9.60 -2.19
N SER A 111 -3.54 10.53 -2.49
CA SER A 111 -3.22 11.81 -3.13
C SER A 111 -2.28 12.69 -2.32
N GLN A 112 -2.22 12.51 -1.00
CA GLN A 112 -1.31 13.24 -0.10
C GLN A 112 0.17 12.93 -0.39
N PHE A 113 0.43 11.81 -1.05
CA PHE A 113 1.78 11.31 -1.37
C PHE A 113 2.11 11.43 -2.87
N ALA A 114 1.18 11.95 -3.68
CA ALA A 114 1.24 11.91 -5.14
C ALA A 114 1.40 13.31 -5.75
N ASP A 115 2.63 13.70 -6.10
CA ASP A 115 2.90 14.97 -6.78
C ASP A 115 2.32 14.92 -8.21
N PRO A 116 1.37 15.80 -8.57
CA PRO A 116 0.80 15.85 -9.92
C PRO A 116 1.80 16.00 -11.07
N ARG A 117 3.04 16.43 -10.81
CA ARG A 117 4.09 16.61 -11.82
C ARG A 117 4.88 15.34 -12.11
N SER A 118 5.11 14.49 -11.11
CA SER A 118 5.91 13.27 -11.24
C SER A 118 5.06 12.00 -11.20
N ASP A 119 3.87 12.04 -10.59
CA ASP A 119 2.98 10.90 -10.39
C ASP A 119 1.76 10.91 -11.34
N ALA A 120 1.99 11.22 -12.63
CA ALA A 120 0.91 11.33 -13.62
C ALA A 120 0.04 10.07 -13.71
N GLU A 121 0.66 8.88 -13.59
CA GLU A 121 -0.04 7.59 -13.65
C GLU A 121 -1.08 7.44 -12.53
N PHE A 122 -0.78 7.87 -11.30
CA PHE A 122 -1.73 7.86 -10.19
C PHE A 122 -2.97 8.71 -10.51
N TRP A 123 -2.74 9.94 -10.97
CA TRP A 123 -3.81 10.87 -11.29
C TRP A 123 -4.66 10.43 -12.48
N ASP A 124 -4.05 9.76 -13.46
CA ASP A 124 -4.79 9.22 -14.59
C ASP A 124 -5.62 7.98 -14.19
N LYS A 125 -5.12 7.13 -13.29
CA LYS A 125 -5.91 6.04 -12.69
C LYS A 125 -7.11 6.57 -11.91
N TRP A 126 -6.91 7.57 -11.04
CA TRP A 126 -8.02 8.17 -10.29
C TRP A 126 -9.03 8.88 -11.22
N ARG A 127 -8.55 9.60 -12.25
CA ARG A 127 -9.42 10.18 -13.26
C ARG A 127 -10.29 9.11 -13.95
N GLN A 128 -9.69 8.01 -14.38
CA GLN A 128 -10.43 6.92 -15.03
C GLN A 128 -11.44 6.28 -14.08
N PHE A 129 -11.08 6.13 -12.82
CA PHE A 129 -11.99 5.65 -11.77
C PHE A 129 -13.22 6.56 -11.64
N GLU A 130 -13.06 7.88 -11.52
CA GLU A 130 -14.21 8.79 -11.41
C GLU A 130 -15.03 8.89 -12.70
N VAL A 131 -14.42 8.70 -13.88
CA VAL A 131 -15.16 8.62 -15.15
C VAL A 131 -16.06 7.39 -15.20
N GLN A 132 -15.59 6.26 -14.65
CA GLN A 132 -16.32 4.98 -14.71
C GLN A 132 -17.35 4.83 -13.58
N HIS A 133 -17.05 5.35 -12.39
CA HIS A 133 -17.81 5.06 -11.17
C HIS A 133 -18.27 6.32 -10.41
N GLY A 134 -17.83 7.49 -10.85
CA GLY A 134 -18.19 8.77 -10.25
C GLY A 134 -19.34 9.47 -10.98
N ASN A 135 -19.45 10.74 -10.67
CA ASN A 135 -20.40 11.70 -11.23
C ASN A 135 -19.70 13.06 -11.38
N GLU A 136 -20.44 14.08 -11.81
CA GLU A 136 -19.85 15.40 -12.03
C GLU A 136 -19.24 16.00 -10.75
N ASP A 137 -19.86 15.81 -9.60
CA ASP A 137 -19.41 16.38 -8.32
C ASP A 137 -18.11 15.71 -7.83
N THR A 138 -18.08 14.38 -7.80
CA THR A 138 -16.88 13.60 -7.40
C THR A 138 -15.71 13.81 -8.36
N PHE A 139 -15.97 13.93 -9.67
CA PHE A 139 -14.94 14.26 -10.64
C PHE A 139 -14.39 15.68 -10.43
N ARG A 140 -15.26 16.66 -10.16
CA ARG A 140 -14.85 18.04 -9.84
C ARG A 140 -14.03 18.09 -8.56
N GLU A 141 -14.42 17.34 -7.54
CA GLU A 141 -13.68 17.21 -6.28
C GLU A 141 -12.26 16.67 -6.51
N MET A 142 -12.12 15.57 -7.27
CA MET A 142 -10.80 15.04 -7.63
C MET A 142 -9.91 16.09 -8.30
N LEU A 143 -10.46 16.89 -9.24
CA LEU A 143 -9.71 17.97 -9.88
C LEU A 143 -9.32 19.09 -8.90
N GLN A 144 -10.17 19.40 -7.92
CA GLN A 144 -9.86 20.38 -6.87
C GLN A 144 -8.72 19.88 -5.99
N ILE A 145 -8.76 18.61 -5.55
CA ILE A 145 -7.70 17.98 -4.76
C ILE A 145 -6.39 18.00 -5.56
N LYS A 146 -6.40 17.62 -6.84
CA LYS A 146 -5.21 17.68 -7.71
C LYS A 146 -4.56 19.06 -7.75
N ARG A 147 -5.37 20.12 -7.87
CA ARG A 147 -4.87 21.50 -7.86
C ARG A 147 -4.29 21.90 -6.49
N SER A 148 -4.97 21.51 -5.41
CA SER A 148 -4.52 21.77 -4.04
C SER A 148 -3.16 21.11 -3.76
N VAL A 149 -3.02 19.83 -4.10
CA VAL A 149 -1.76 19.09 -3.96
C VAL A 149 -0.66 19.69 -4.83
N SER A 150 -0.95 20.04 -6.10
CA SER A 150 0.05 20.71 -6.95
C SER A 150 0.57 22.03 -6.35
N ALA A 151 -0.30 22.78 -5.66
CA ALA A 151 0.07 24.02 -5.01
C ALA A 151 0.93 23.78 -3.76
N SER A 152 0.62 22.77 -2.94
CA SER A 152 1.40 22.46 -1.72
C SER A 152 2.85 22.06 -2.04
N TYR A 153 3.06 21.20 -3.04
CA TYR A 153 4.41 20.81 -3.48
C TYR A 153 5.24 22.00 -4.01
N SER A 154 4.58 22.96 -4.66
CA SER A 154 5.25 24.17 -5.16
C SER A 154 5.76 25.07 -4.03
N GLN A 155 5.07 25.10 -2.89
CA GLN A 155 5.47 25.88 -1.72
C GLN A 155 6.63 25.23 -0.94
N VAL A 156 6.66 23.90 -0.88
CA VAL A 156 7.75 23.15 -0.20
C VAL A 156 9.10 23.37 -0.89
N LEU A 157 9.12 23.38 -2.22
CA LEU A 157 10.34 23.65 -3.01
C LEU A 157 10.90 25.07 -2.78
N HIS A 158 10.03 26.06 -2.54
CA HIS A 158 10.48 27.42 -2.27
C HIS A 158 11.16 27.56 -0.89
N ARG A 159 10.71 26.80 0.11
CA ARG A 159 11.26 26.85 1.48
C ARG A 159 12.59 26.09 1.64
N SER A 160 12.85 25.10 0.79
CA SER A 160 14.06 24.28 0.84
C SER A 160 15.24 24.85 0.03
N GLY A 161 15.01 25.91 -0.75
CA GLY A 161 16.05 26.64 -1.50
C GLY A 161 16.60 27.89 -0.79
N THR A 162 16.21 28.16 0.45
CA THR A 162 16.60 29.36 1.22
C THR A 162 17.35 29.04 2.51
N SER A 163 18.09 27.93 2.56
CA SER A 163 18.96 27.55 3.69
C SER A 163 20.35 27.19 3.22
#